data_AF-A0A2G2YRF7-F1
#
_entry.id   AF-A0A2G2YRF7-F1
#
_cell.length_a   1.000
_cell.length_b   1.000
_cell.length_c   1.000
_cell.angle_alpha   90.00
_cell.angle_beta   90.00
_cell.angle_gamma   90.00
#
_symmetry.space_group_name_H-M   'P 1'
#
loop_
_entity.id
_entity.type
_entity.pdbx_description
1 polymer ?
#
loop_
_entity_poly.entity_id
_entity_poly.type
_entity_poly.pdbx_seq_one_letter_code
_entity_poly.pdbx_strand_id
1 'polypeptide(L)'
;MSWTNNTKLAASVNNVSFVHPNIALLQSHYFNQSKGVYTIDFPANPPFKFNYTGTPPRNIFVTTGTKVVMLPFNTSVELVMQDTSIIGAESHPLHLHGFNFFVVGRGFGNYNSSKDPASFNLVDPAERNTVGVPSGGWAAIRFLADNPGVWFMHCHLEVHTSWGLKMVWMVNDGKGPKQKLPPPPADLPKC
;
A
#
# COMPACT_ATOMS: atom_id res chain seq x y z
N MET A 1 -25.41 -13.63 -13.35
CA MET A 1 -24.01 -13.28 -13.64
C MET A 1 -23.45 -14.29 -14.61
N SER A 2 -23.22 -13.88 -15.86
CA SER A 2 -22.51 -14.70 -16.84
C SER A 2 -21.02 -14.48 -16.63
N TRP A 3 -20.35 -15.47 -16.06
CA TRP A 3 -18.89 -15.51 -15.98
C TRP A 3 -18.38 -15.95 -17.35
N THR A 4 -17.67 -15.08 -18.06
CA THR A 4 -16.89 -15.51 -19.22
C THR A 4 -15.68 -16.28 -18.71
N ASN A 5 -15.41 -17.44 -19.32
CA ASN A 5 -14.46 -18.48 -18.89
C ASN A 5 -12.98 -18.07 -18.69
N ASN A 6 -12.63 -16.78 -18.79
CA ASN A 6 -11.24 -16.29 -18.73
C ASN A 6 -11.02 -15.13 -17.74
N THR A 7 -11.98 -14.83 -16.86
CA THR A 7 -11.81 -13.77 -15.83
C THR A 7 -11.44 -14.39 -14.48
N LYS A 8 -10.33 -13.94 -13.88
CA LYS A 8 -9.90 -14.35 -12.54
C LYS A 8 -10.15 -13.20 -11.55
N LEU A 9 -10.54 -13.54 -10.32
CA LEU A 9 -10.61 -12.55 -9.24
C LEU A 9 -9.22 -12.01 -8.93
N ALA A 10 -9.14 -10.71 -8.73
CA ALA A 10 -7.95 -9.97 -8.36
C ALA A 10 -8.33 -8.81 -7.44
N ALA A 11 -7.36 -8.31 -6.70
CA ALA A 11 -7.49 -7.15 -5.84
C ALA A 11 -6.30 -6.21 -6.11
N SER A 12 -6.46 -4.92 -5.83
CA SER A 12 -5.48 -3.91 -6.24
C SER A 12 -5.45 -2.71 -5.32
N VAL A 13 -4.30 -2.04 -5.28
CA VAL A 13 -4.17 -0.69 -4.71
C VAL A 13 -3.93 0.28 -5.88
N ASN A 14 -4.73 1.35 -5.96
CA ASN A 14 -4.68 2.31 -7.08
C ASN A 14 -4.69 1.65 -8.48
N ASN A 15 -5.51 0.60 -8.65
CA ASN A 15 -5.67 -0.17 -9.89
C ASN A 15 -4.44 -1.01 -10.32
N VAL A 16 -3.48 -1.21 -9.41
CA VAL A 16 -2.32 -2.10 -9.57
C VAL A 16 -2.49 -3.32 -8.66
N SER A 17 -2.69 -4.48 -9.26
CA SER A 17 -2.68 -5.78 -8.59
C SER A 17 -1.25 -6.29 -8.52
N PHE A 18 -0.73 -6.45 -7.31
CA PHE A 18 0.68 -6.74 -7.11
C PHE A 18 1.02 -8.20 -7.46
N VAL A 19 2.09 -8.37 -8.25
CA VAL A 19 2.66 -9.67 -8.59
C VAL A 19 3.95 -9.89 -7.82
N HIS A 20 4.10 -11.04 -7.17
CA HIS A 20 5.37 -11.40 -6.52
C HIS A 20 6.44 -11.68 -7.58
N PRO A 21 7.61 -11.02 -7.49
CA PRO A 21 8.75 -11.38 -8.31
C PRO A 21 9.38 -12.68 -7.85
N ASN A 22 10.15 -13.33 -8.73
CA ASN A 22 10.95 -14.50 -8.39
C ASN A 22 12.27 -14.14 -7.65
N ILE A 23 12.65 -12.86 -7.65
CA ILE A 23 13.82 -12.35 -6.95
C ILE A 23 13.34 -11.45 -5.81
N ALA A 24 13.89 -11.64 -4.61
CA ALA A 24 13.51 -10.87 -3.43
C ALA A 24 13.73 -9.36 -3.63
N LEU A 25 12.70 -8.56 -3.36
CA LEU A 25 12.75 -7.10 -3.54
C LEU A 25 13.84 -6.44 -2.70
N LEU A 26 14.04 -6.90 -1.46
CA LEU A 26 15.08 -6.39 -0.56
C LEU A 26 16.47 -6.68 -1.11
N GLN A 27 16.70 -7.89 -1.64
CA GLN A 27 17.97 -8.25 -2.28
C GLN A 27 18.22 -7.37 -3.51
N SER A 28 17.22 -7.23 -4.39
CA SER A 28 17.31 -6.36 -5.56
C SER A 28 17.53 -4.90 -5.21
N HIS A 29 16.96 -4.40 -4.11
CA HIS A 29 17.22 -3.06 -3.60
C HIS A 29 18.66 -2.91 -3.08
N TYR A 30 19.09 -3.81 -2.19
CA TYR A 30 20.42 -3.76 -1.57
C TYR A 30 21.56 -3.80 -2.60
N PHE A 31 21.45 -4.67 -3.60
CA PHE A 31 22.48 -4.82 -4.64
C PHE A 31 22.28 -3.90 -5.86
N ASN A 32 21.29 -3.00 -5.83
CA ASN A 32 20.94 -2.12 -6.95
C ASN A 32 20.65 -2.89 -8.27
N GLN A 33 19.93 -4.01 -8.16
CA GLN A 33 19.56 -4.93 -9.24
C GLN A 33 18.04 -4.96 -9.45
N SER A 34 17.45 -3.81 -9.79
CA SER A 34 16.00 -3.65 -9.96
C SER A 34 15.48 -4.07 -11.34
N LYS A 35 16.34 -4.08 -12.37
CA LYS A 35 15.96 -4.35 -13.76
C LYS A 35 15.28 -5.72 -13.89
N GLY A 36 14.01 -5.70 -14.32
CA GLY A 36 13.20 -6.91 -14.49
C GLY A 36 12.58 -7.47 -13.20
N VAL A 37 12.78 -6.82 -12.05
CA VAL A 37 12.21 -7.24 -10.75
C VAL A 37 11.07 -6.32 -10.32
N TYR A 38 11.29 -5.00 -10.36
CA TYR A 38 10.26 -4.01 -10.01
C TYR A 38 10.50 -2.67 -10.72
N THR A 39 9.47 -1.81 -10.71
CA THR A 39 9.57 -0.41 -11.13
C THR A 39 9.20 0.53 -9.98
N ILE A 40 9.68 1.78 -10.01
CA ILE A 40 9.50 2.79 -8.95
C ILE A 40 8.36 3.77 -9.23
N ASP A 41 7.45 3.41 -10.13
CA ASP A 41 6.37 4.25 -10.68
C ASP A 41 5.00 3.89 -10.08
N PHE A 42 4.96 3.42 -8.83
CA PHE A 42 3.68 3.16 -8.17
C PHE A 42 2.88 4.48 -8.07
N PRO A 43 1.61 4.53 -8.54
CA PRO A 43 0.86 5.76 -8.59
C PRO A 43 0.45 6.20 -7.17
N ALA A 44 0.82 7.41 -6.77
CA ALA A 44 0.45 7.96 -5.45
C ALA A 44 -1.06 8.18 -5.30
N ASN A 45 -1.79 8.35 -6.40
CA ASN A 45 -3.24 8.52 -6.44
C ASN A 45 -3.87 7.52 -7.43
N PRO A 46 -5.16 7.17 -7.27
CA PRO A 46 -5.86 6.37 -8.27
C PRO A 46 -5.76 7.00 -9.67
N PRO A 47 -5.44 6.23 -10.73
CA PRO A 47 -5.27 6.77 -12.09
C PRO A 47 -6.57 7.33 -12.67
N PHE A 48 -7.72 6.86 -12.18
CA PHE A 48 -9.04 7.34 -12.56
C PHE A 48 -9.85 7.67 -11.30
N LYS A 49 -10.39 8.89 -11.24
CA LYS A 49 -11.29 9.31 -10.17
C LYS A 49 -12.74 8.97 -10.54
N PHE A 50 -13.47 8.43 -9.58
CA PHE A 50 -14.91 8.17 -9.68
C PHE A 50 -15.53 8.28 -8.29
N ASN A 51 -16.84 8.09 -8.19
CA ASN A 51 -17.51 7.97 -6.89
C ASN A 51 -17.16 6.60 -6.28
N TYR A 52 -16.07 6.52 -5.51
CA TYR A 52 -15.48 5.27 -5.02
C TYR A 52 -16.47 4.41 -4.24
N THR A 53 -17.32 5.03 -3.42
CA THR A 53 -18.32 4.35 -2.59
C THR A 53 -19.72 4.35 -3.20
N GLY A 54 -19.87 4.78 -4.46
CA GLY A 54 -21.14 4.89 -5.17
C GLY A 54 -21.37 3.75 -6.16
N THR A 55 -21.88 4.04 -7.35
CA THR A 55 -21.99 3.05 -8.44
C THR A 55 -20.62 2.77 -9.05
N PRO A 56 -20.13 1.51 -9.06
CA PRO A 56 -18.85 1.16 -9.68
C PRO A 56 -18.81 1.46 -11.18
N PRO A 57 -17.61 1.71 -11.75
CA PRO A 57 -17.44 1.77 -13.19
C PRO A 57 -17.78 0.41 -13.84
N ARG A 58 -18.26 0.42 -15.09
CA ARG A 58 -18.55 -0.81 -15.85
C ARG A 58 -17.29 -1.66 -16.08
N ASN A 59 -16.15 -1.00 -16.31
CA ASN A 59 -14.86 -1.65 -16.44
C ASN A 59 -14.18 -1.69 -15.06
N ILE A 60 -14.00 -2.89 -14.53
CA ILE A 60 -13.36 -3.15 -13.23
C ILE A 60 -12.06 -3.95 -13.39
N PHE A 61 -11.50 -4.01 -14.61
CA PHE A 61 -10.22 -4.67 -14.85
C PHE A 61 -9.07 -3.87 -14.23
N VAL A 62 -8.19 -4.59 -13.56
CA VAL A 62 -6.99 -4.05 -12.92
C VAL A 62 -5.76 -4.31 -13.78
N THR A 63 -4.73 -3.49 -13.62
CA THR A 63 -3.40 -3.77 -14.18
C THR A 63 -2.59 -4.61 -13.21
N THR A 64 -1.71 -5.48 -13.71
CA THR A 64 -0.81 -6.27 -12.86
C THR A 64 0.62 -5.75 -12.93
N GLY A 65 1.36 -5.85 -11.82
CA GLY A 65 2.79 -5.54 -11.84
C GLY A 65 3.41 -5.45 -10.45
N THR A 66 4.74 -5.37 -10.43
CA THR A 66 5.53 -5.18 -9.21
C THR A 66 6.04 -3.75 -9.18
N LYS A 67 5.22 -2.84 -8.65
CA LYS A 67 5.52 -1.40 -8.54
C LYS A 67 5.75 -1.03 -7.08
N VAL A 68 6.75 -0.20 -6.80
CA VAL A 68 7.11 0.23 -5.45
C VAL A 68 6.99 1.74 -5.30
N VAL A 69 6.67 2.21 -4.11
CA VAL A 69 6.80 3.62 -3.73
C VAL A 69 8.17 3.81 -3.09
N MET A 70 9.07 4.52 -3.76
CA MET A 70 10.39 4.82 -3.23
C MET A 70 10.37 6.15 -2.48
N LEU A 71 10.83 6.15 -1.24
CA LEU A 71 10.89 7.30 -0.35
C LEU A 71 12.34 7.58 0.08
N PRO A 72 12.76 8.85 0.12
CA PRO A 72 13.93 9.25 0.89
C PRO A 72 13.76 8.92 2.37
N PHE A 73 14.87 8.58 3.05
CA PHE A 73 14.90 8.50 4.51
C PHE A 73 14.33 9.77 5.15
N ASN A 74 13.59 9.61 6.25
CA ASN A 74 12.98 10.68 7.04
C ASN A 74 11.84 11.44 6.33
N THR A 75 11.23 10.85 5.30
CA THR A 75 10.04 11.43 4.66
C THR A 75 8.83 11.30 5.59
N SER A 76 8.15 12.41 5.88
CA SER A 76 6.84 12.37 6.56
C SER A 76 5.75 12.00 5.56
N VAL A 77 5.01 10.93 5.83
CA VAL A 77 3.98 10.40 4.93
C VAL A 77 2.61 10.54 5.57
N GLU A 78 1.67 11.09 4.82
CA GLU A 78 0.23 10.91 5.06
C GLU A 78 -0.32 10.00 3.97
N LEU A 79 -0.96 8.90 4.38
CA LEU A 79 -1.61 7.96 3.49
C LEU A 79 -3.09 7.93 3.80
N VAL A 80 -3.91 8.22 2.78
CA VAL A 80 -5.36 8.02 2.84
C VAL A 80 -5.71 6.77 2.04
N MET A 81 -6.27 5.79 2.73
CA MET A 81 -6.80 4.57 2.14
C MET A 81 -8.30 4.74 1.96
N GLN A 82 -8.79 4.45 0.77
CA GLN A 82 -10.19 4.58 0.37
C GLN A 82 -10.70 3.21 -0.08
N ASP A 83 -11.72 2.68 0.60
CA ASP A 83 -12.47 1.52 0.13
C ASP A 83 -13.36 1.90 -1.07
N THR A 84 -13.65 0.94 -1.94
CA THR A 84 -14.50 1.11 -3.12
C THR A 84 -15.66 0.14 -3.10
N SER A 85 -16.76 0.47 -3.77
CA SER A 85 -17.90 -0.44 -3.95
C SER A 85 -17.72 -1.46 -5.09
N ILE A 86 -16.54 -1.53 -5.72
CA ILE A 86 -16.25 -2.49 -6.80
C ILE A 86 -16.39 -3.91 -6.26
N ILE A 87 -17.26 -4.71 -6.89
CA ILE A 87 -17.69 -6.06 -6.45
C ILE A 87 -18.48 -6.06 -5.13
N GLY A 88 -18.07 -5.28 -4.14
CA GLY A 88 -18.79 -5.03 -2.89
C GLY A 88 -17.92 -4.22 -1.93
N ALA A 89 -18.53 -3.31 -1.17
CA ALA A 89 -17.83 -2.57 -0.14
C ALA A 89 -17.52 -3.50 1.05
N GLU A 90 -16.29 -3.47 1.55
CA GLU A 90 -15.82 -4.37 2.61
C GLU A 90 -14.82 -3.66 3.51
N SER A 91 -14.84 -3.97 4.80
CA SER A 91 -13.82 -3.46 5.71
C SER A 91 -12.51 -4.21 5.48
N HIS A 92 -11.44 -3.48 5.15
CA HIS A 92 -10.13 -4.08 4.90
C HIS A 92 -9.14 -3.73 6.02
N PRO A 93 -8.59 -4.71 6.77
CA PRO A 93 -7.52 -4.46 7.74
C PRO A 93 -6.18 -4.29 7.02
N LEU A 94 -5.73 -3.06 6.82
CA LEU A 94 -4.45 -2.79 6.15
C LEU A 94 -3.31 -2.75 7.17
N HIS A 95 -2.32 -3.60 6.96
CA HIS A 95 -1.14 -3.75 7.80
C HIS A 95 0.10 -3.20 7.06
N LEU A 96 0.93 -2.43 7.76
CA LEU A 96 2.22 -1.91 7.28
C LEU A 96 3.36 -2.56 8.04
N HIS A 97 4.30 -3.17 7.32
CA HIS A 97 5.51 -3.74 7.88
C HIS A 97 6.52 -2.63 8.21
N GLY A 98 7.42 -2.88 9.16
CA GLY A 98 8.56 -1.99 9.47
C GLY A 98 8.21 -0.70 10.20
N PHE A 99 6.93 -0.35 10.32
CA PHE A 99 6.45 0.88 10.94
C PHE A 99 5.21 0.62 11.79
N ASN A 100 5.12 1.35 12.90
CA ASN A 100 3.83 1.79 13.39
C ASN A 100 3.47 3.13 12.74
N PHE A 101 2.20 3.48 12.77
CA PHE A 101 1.64 4.71 12.26
C PHE A 101 0.57 5.27 13.20
N PHE A 102 0.33 6.56 13.11
CA PHE A 102 -0.76 7.24 13.81
C PHE A 102 -2.00 7.24 12.93
N VAL A 103 -3.12 6.73 13.44
CA VAL A 103 -4.43 6.84 12.78
C VAL A 103 -5.03 8.20 13.11
N VAL A 104 -4.94 9.13 12.17
CA VAL A 104 -5.35 10.53 12.38
C VAL A 104 -6.81 10.79 12.02
N GLY A 105 -7.42 9.96 11.17
CA GLY A 105 -8.82 10.14 10.79
C GLY A 105 -9.42 8.90 10.15
N ARG A 106 -10.74 8.77 10.24
CA ARG A 106 -11.54 7.78 9.53
C ARG A 106 -12.90 8.38 9.21
N GLY A 107 -13.53 7.90 8.14
CA GLY A 107 -14.88 8.30 7.78
C GLY A 107 -15.54 7.31 6.84
N PHE A 108 -16.82 7.52 6.58
CA PHE A 108 -17.57 6.81 5.54
C PHE A 108 -17.72 7.68 4.30
N GLY A 109 -18.00 7.06 3.16
CA GLY A 109 -18.07 7.72 1.86
C GLY A 109 -16.69 7.99 1.25
N ASN A 110 -16.66 8.90 0.29
CA ASN A 110 -15.42 9.33 -0.35
C ASN A 110 -14.69 10.36 0.50
N TYR A 111 -13.40 10.17 0.73
CA TYR A 111 -12.54 11.16 1.35
C TYR A 111 -12.59 12.51 0.62
N ASN A 112 -12.77 13.58 1.37
CA ASN A 112 -12.73 14.95 0.91
C ASN A 112 -11.52 15.68 1.49
N SER A 113 -10.47 15.80 0.68
CA SER A 113 -9.21 16.44 1.08
C SER A 113 -9.33 17.92 1.49
N SER A 114 -10.45 18.59 1.18
CA SER A 114 -10.69 19.98 1.58
C SER A 114 -11.48 20.12 2.88
N LYS A 115 -12.05 19.03 3.40
CA LYS A 115 -12.94 19.06 4.57
C LYS A 115 -12.48 18.13 5.68
N ASP A 116 -12.18 16.88 5.35
CA ASP A 116 -11.89 15.83 6.33
C ASP A 116 -10.61 16.08 7.14
N PRO A 117 -9.53 16.70 6.60
CA PRO A 117 -8.35 17.02 7.42
C PRO A 117 -8.65 17.90 8.64
N ALA A 118 -9.71 18.72 8.60
CA ALA A 118 -10.08 19.59 9.71
C ALA A 118 -10.59 18.82 10.94
N SER A 119 -11.01 17.56 10.77
CA SER A 119 -11.47 16.69 11.86
C SER A 119 -10.42 15.67 12.31
N PHE A 120 -9.20 15.73 11.77
CA PHE A 120 -8.14 14.82 12.17
C PHE A 120 -7.78 14.97 13.65
N ASN A 121 -7.62 13.85 14.35
CA ASN A 121 -6.99 13.82 15.66
C ASN A 121 -5.49 13.99 15.49
N LEU A 122 -4.98 15.18 15.83
CA LEU A 122 -3.57 15.53 15.78
C LEU A 122 -2.95 15.71 17.17
N VAL A 123 -3.67 15.35 18.23
CA VAL A 123 -3.23 15.51 19.63
C VAL A 123 -2.79 14.16 20.19
N ASP A 124 -3.66 13.16 20.14
CA ASP A 124 -3.44 11.82 20.71
C ASP A 124 -3.95 10.68 19.79
N PRO A 125 -3.61 10.67 18.49
CA PRO A 125 -4.03 9.61 17.59
C PRO A 125 -3.48 8.25 18.03
N ALA A 126 -4.28 7.20 17.85
CA ALA A 126 -3.86 5.84 18.17
C ALA A 126 -2.69 5.39 17.27
N GLU A 127 -1.58 5.01 17.90
CA GLU A 127 -0.45 4.36 17.23
C GLU A 127 -0.75 2.86 17.02
N ARG A 128 -0.66 2.39 15.77
CA ARG A 128 -0.95 1.00 15.37
C ARG A 128 -0.06 0.59 14.19
N ASN A 129 0.04 -0.71 13.92
CA ASN A 129 0.62 -1.24 12.67
C ASN A 129 -0.44 -1.74 11.67
N THR A 130 -1.71 -1.80 12.11
CA THR A 130 -2.85 -2.30 11.33
C THR A 130 -4.06 -1.41 11.60
N VAL A 131 -4.77 -1.04 10.54
CA VAL A 131 -6.01 -0.25 10.62
C VAL A 131 -7.08 -0.85 9.72
N GLY A 132 -8.29 -0.99 10.26
CA GLY A 132 -9.48 -1.25 9.45
C GLY A 132 -9.86 0.00 8.68
N VAL A 133 -9.79 -0.07 7.36
CA VAL A 133 -10.47 0.88 6.46
C VAL A 133 -11.95 0.53 6.49
N PRO A 134 -12.85 1.45 6.87
CA PRO A 134 -14.28 1.15 6.97
C PRO A 134 -14.87 0.69 5.62
N SER A 135 -15.82 -0.24 5.65
CA SER A 135 -16.60 -0.63 4.48
C SER A 135 -17.29 0.59 3.89
N GLY A 136 -17.01 0.88 2.61
CA GLY A 136 -17.50 2.06 1.91
C GLY A 136 -16.99 3.36 2.52
N GLY A 137 -15.75 3.39 3.03
CA GLY A 137 -15.18 4.54 3.72
C GLY A 137 -13.68 4.71 3.51
N TRP A 138 -13.06 5.50 4.38
CA TRP A 138 -11.65 5.83 4.30
C TRP A 138 -10.98 5.88 5.68
N ALA A 139 -9.66 5.69 5.69
CA ALA A 139 -8.81 5.89 6.85
C ALA A 139 -7.55 6.66 6.46
N ALA A 140 -7.18 7.66 7.25
CA ALA A 140 -5.97 8.44 7.09
C ALA A 140 -4.96 8.07 8.19
N ILE A 141 -3.74 7.75 7.78
CA ILE A 141 -2.62 7.45 8.69
C ILE A 141 -1.44 8.37 8.41
N ARG A 142 -0.60 8.60 9.42
CA ARG A 142 0.68 9.29 9.28
C ARG A 142 1.81 8.46 9.88
N PHE A 143 2.93 8.38 9.17
CA PHE A 143 4.16 7.77 9.66
C PHE A 143 5.39 8.50 9.13
N LEU A 144 6.52 8.29 9.81
CA LEU A 144 7.82 8.78 9.38
C LEU A 144 8.57 7.62 8.71
N ALA A 145 9.06 7.81 7.49
CA ALA A 145 9.84 6.82 6.76
C ALA A 145 11.31 6.84 7.23
N ASP A 146 11.56 6.48 8.49
CA ASP A 146 12.87 6.51 9.16
C ASP A 146 13.51 5.12 9.34
N ASN A 147 12.98 4.11 8.65
CA ASN A 147 13.49 2.74 8.67
C ASN A 147 13.87 2.31 7.24
N PRO A 148 15.16 2.37 6.84
CA PRO A 148 15.61 1.98 5.50
C PRO A 148 15.32 0.51 5.21
N GLY A 149 14.83 0.21 4.02
CA GLY A 149 14.50 -1.15 3.62
C GLY A 149 13.30 -1.24 2.70
N VAL A 150 12.71 -2.44 2.66
CA VAL A 150 11.59 -2.79 1.77
C VAL A 150 10.46 -3.36 2.61
N TRP A 151 9.34 -2.65 2.64
CA TRP A 151 8.26 -2.87 3.59
C TRP A 151 6.96 -3.10 2.86
N PHE A 152 6.36 -4.29 3.07
CA PHE A 152 5.04 -4.57 2.55
C PHE A 152 3.97 -3.79 3.29
N MET A 153 2.99 -3.32 2.53
CA MET A 153 1.70 -2.93 3.05
C MET A 153 0.62 -3.74 2.36
N HIS A 154 -0.22 -4.44 3.12
CA HIS A 154 -1.20 -5.37 2.55
C HIS A 154 -2.44 -5.50 3.41
N CYS A 155 -3.54 -5.95 2.79
CA CYS A 155 -4.73 -6.35 3.52
C CYS A 155 -4.47 -7.64 4.29
N HIS A 156 -4.77 -7.68 5.58
CA HIS A 156 -4.50 -8.82 6.46
C HIS A 156 -5.56 -9.95 6.32
N LEU A 157 -6.41 -9.87 5.29
CA LEU A 157 -7.20 -10.99 4.81
C LEU A 157 -6.37 -11.74 3.75
N GLU A 158 -5.98 -12.98 4.07
CA GLU A 158 -5.01 -13.74 3.26
C GLU A 158 -5.46 -13.91 1.80
N VAL A 159 -6.75 -14.13 1.59
CA VAL A 159 -7.34 -14.23 0.24
C VAL A 159 -7.09 -12.95 -0.58
N HIS A 160 -7.26 -11.75 0.01
CA HIS A 160 -7.01 -10.50 -0.69
C HIS A 160 -5.52 -10.23 -0.91
N THR A 161 -4.66 -10.62 0.04
CA THR A 161 -3.20 -10.58 -0.18
C THR A 161 -2.80 -11.45 -1.37
N SER A 162 -3.36 -12.65 -1.48
CA SER A 162 -3.10 -13.57 -2.60
C SER A 162 -3.59 -13.02 -3.94
N TRP A 163 -4.69 -12.25 -3.92
CA TRP A 163 -5.27 -11.60 -5.09
C TRP A 163 -4.57 -10.29 -5.50
N GLY A 164 -3.60 -9.81 -4.71
CA GLY A 164 -2.79 -8.65 -5.05
C GLY A 164 -3.15 -7.34 -4.32
N LEU A 165 -3.96 -7.38 -3.26
CA LEU A 165 -4.27 -6.22 -2.40
C LEU A 165 -3.10 -5.87 -1.47
N LYS A 166 -1.99 -5.49 -2.09
CA LYS A 166 -0.72 -5.18 -1.44
C LYS A 166 0.08 -4.19 -2.28
N MET A 167 0.98 -3.49 -1.63
CA MET A 167 1.95 -2.59 -2.23
C MET A 167 3.24 -2.61 -1.40
N VAL A 168 4.27 -1.92 -1.88
CA VAL A 168 5.59 -1.89 -1.24
C VAL A 168 6.05 -0.46 -1.05
N TRP A 169 6.45 -0.15 0.18
CA TRP A 169 7.22 1.05 0.51
C TRP A 169 8.70 0.69 0.53
N MET A 170 9.51 1.47 -0.16
CA MET A 170 10.96 1.29 -0.22
C MET A 170 11.61 2.56 0.31
N VAL A 171 12.30 2.46 1.44
CA VAL A 171 12.93 3.60 2.11
C VAL A 171 14.43 3.53 1.85
N ASN A 172 14.97 4.53 1.18
CA ASN A 172 16.40 4.63 0.90
C ASN A 172 17.19 4.88 2.19
N ASP A 173 18.49 4.58 2.14
CA ASP A 173 19.44 4.96 3.18
C ASP A 173 19.45 6.47 3.45
N GLY A 174 19.61 6.83 4.72
CA GLY A 174 19.94 8.16 5.18
C GLY A 174 21.44 8.44 5.20
N LYS A 175 21.82 9.58 5.80
CA LYS A 175 23.22 10.04 5.82
C LYS A 175 24.04 9.38 6.94
N GLY A 176 23.39 9.07 8.06
CA GLY A 176 24.05 8.52 9.25
C GLY A 176 24.34 7.02 9.14
N PRO A 177 25.34 6.49 9.87
CA PRO A 177 25.66 5.06 9.85
C PRO A 177 24.53 4.17 10.38
N LYS A 178 23.67 4.70 11.26
CA LYS A 178 22.48 4.00 11.78
C LYS A 178 21.23 4.19 10.90
N GLN A 179 21.36 4.91 9.80
CA GLN A 179 20.27 5.18 8.85
C GLN A 179 20.46 4.37 7.58
N LYS A 180 21.12 3.20 7.68
CA LYS A 180 21.42 2.35 6.53
C LYS A 180 20.86 0.97 6.73
N LEU A 181 20.44 0.35 5.64
CA LEU A 181 20.09 -1.05 5.63
C LEU A 181 21.35 -1.89 5.95
N PRO A 182 21.30 -2.81 6.95
CA PRO A 182 22.44 -3.67 7.24
C PRO A 182 22.73 -4.62 6.08
N PRO A 183 23.97 -5.15 5.98
CA PRO A 183 24.29 -6.16 4.99
C PRO A 183 23.42 -7.41 5.19
N PRO A 184 23.09 -8.12 4.10
CA PRO A 184 22.37 -9.38 4.21
C PRO A 184 23.18 -10.40 5.03
N PRO A 185 22.51 -11.30 5.78
CA PRO A 185 23.19 -12.33 6.53
C PRO A 185 23.87 -13.34 5.60
N ALA A 186 24.93 -13.99 6.06
CA ALA A 186 25.75 -14.90 5.24
C ALA A 186 25.00 -16.14 4.75
N ASP A 187 23.91 -16.50 5.43
CA ASP A 187 23.05 -17.64 5.16
C ASP A 187 21.73 -17.24 4.46
N LEU A 188 21.65 -16.04 3.86
CA LEU A 188 20.49 -15.61 3.08
C LEU A 188 20.11 -16.67 2.03
N PRO A 189 18.87 -17.21 2.05
CA PRO A 189 18.43 -18.18 1.06
C PRO A 189 18.55 -17.65 -0.37
N LYS A 190 18.97 -18.52 -1.29
CA LYS A 190 19.04 -18.19 -2.71
C LYS A 190 17.64 -18.17 -3.32
N CYS A 191 17.38 -17.16 -4.15
CA CYS A 191 16.17 -17.05 -4.98
C CYS A 191 16.20 -18.06 -6.12
#